data_AF-M3GRT5-F1
#
_entry.id   AF-M3GRT5-F1
#
_cell.length_a   1.000
_cell.length_b   1.000
_cell.length_c   1.000
_cell.angle_alpha   90.00
_cell.angle_beta   90.00
_cell.angle_gamma   90.00
#
_symmetry.space_group_name_H-M   'P 1'
#
loop_
_entity.id
_entity.type
_entity.pdbx_description
1 polymer ?
#
loop_
_entity_poly.entity_id
_entity_poly.type
_entity_poly.pdbx_seq_one_letter_code
_entity_poly.pdbx_strand_id
1 'polypeptide(L)'
;MISNSGNMNFWLIDDDSIYIMIAKRFLKKDGRIAKLRDFQDGELALQELQTLSSDREELPDAILLDINMPFMDGWQFLDEFKKSKGFWQKRLPSLW
;
A
#
# COMPACT_ATOMS: atom_id res chain seq x y z
N MET A 1 21.84 5.09 21.05
CA MET A 1 20.44 4.62 20.94
C MET A 1 19.92 5.10 19.59
N ILE A 2 19.85 4.22 18.60
CA ILE A 2 19.30 4.57 17.29
C ILE A 2 17.80 4.33 17.41
N SER A 3 17.02 5.39 17.53
CA SER A 3 15.57 5.33 17.47
C SER A 3 15.19 4.79 16.10
N ASN A 4 14.70 3.55 16.03
CA ASN A 4 14.03 3.04 14.84
C ASN A 4 12.65 3.70 14.77
N SER A 5 12.61 4.97 14.36
CA SER A 5 11.36 5.65 14.06
C SER A 5 10.79 5.01 12.81
N GLY A 6 9.71 4.24 12.96
CA GLY A 6 9.00 3.68 11.81
C GLY A 6 8.59 4.80 10.86
N ASN A 7 8.96 4.65 9.59
CA ASN A 7 8.63 5.58 8.50
C ASN A 7 7.93 4.86 7.33
N MET A 8 7.55 3.58 7.47
CA MET A 8 6.90 2.87 6.37
C MET A 8 5.42 3.25 6.25
N ASN A 9 5.00 3.57 5.04
CA ASN A 9 3.62 3.69 4.61
C ASN A 9 3.18 2.37 3.97
N PHE A 10 2.32 1.63 4.66
CA PHE A 10 1.85 0.31 4.24
C PHE A 10 0.40 0.38 3.78
N TRP A 11 0.09 -0.20 2.63
CA TRP A 11 -1.27 -0.28 2.12
C TRP A 11 -1.78 -1.72 2.15
N LEU A 12 -3.06 -1.88 2.47
CA LEU A 12 -3.78 -3.14 2.41
C LEU A 12 -4.94 -3.00 1.43
N ILE A 13 -5.06 -3.90 0.47
CA ILE A 13 -6.12 -3.88 -0.53
C ILE A 13 -6.77 -5.27 -0.51
N ASP A 14 -7.99 -5.36 -0.01
CA ASP A 14 -8.73 -6.61 0.19
C ASP A 14 -10.22 -6.27 0.35
N ASP A 15 -11.13 -6.89 -0.40
CA ASP A 15 -12.56 -6.55 -0.33
C ASP A 15 -13.23 -7.05 0.96
N ASP A 16 -12.64 -8.03 1.65
CA ASP A 16 -13.17 -8.58 2.88
C ASP A 16 -12.77 -7.75 4.12
N SER A 17 -13.75 -7.02 4.64
CA SER A 17 -13.61 -6.20 5.85
C SER A 17 -13.08 -6.94 7.09
N ILE A 18 -13.35 -8.24 7.22
CA ILE A 18 -12.89 -9.06 8.35
C ILE A 18 -11.39 -9.31 8.21
N TYR A 19 -10.92 -9.68 7.02
CA TYR A 19 -9.49 -9.85 6.75
C TYR A 19 -8.74 -8.54 6.94
N ILE A 20 -9.29 -7.42 6.44
CA ILE A 20 -8.75 -6.08 6.71
C ILE A 20 -8.58 -5.84 8.21
N MET A 21 -9.65 -6.06 8.98
CA MET A 21 -9.61 -5.81 10.43
C MET A 21 -8.51 -6.64 11.11
N ILE A 22 -8.40 -7.92 10.75
CA ILE A 22 -7.43 -8.84 11.34
C ILE A 22 -6.01 -8.43 10.95
N ALA A 23 -5.74 -8.22 9.66
CA ALA A 23 -4.44 -7.81 9.15
C ALA A 23 -3.98 -6.50 9.79
N LYS A 24 -4.87 -5.49 9.90
CA LYS A 24 -4.56 -4.22 10.58
C LYS A 24 -4.14 -4.42 12.04
N ARG A 25 -4.78 -5.33 12.78
CA ARG A 25 -4.39 -5.63 14.17
C ARG A 25 -3.00 -6.24 14.28
N PHE A 26 -2.57 -7.03 13.30
CA PHE A 26 -1.21 -7.58 13.26
C PHE A 26 -0.19 -6.54 12.80
N LEU A 27 -0.46 -5.82 11.71
CA LEU A 27 0.44 -4.81 11.15
C LEU A 27 0.71 -3.66 12.12
N LYS A 28 -0.30 -3.23 12.90
CA LYS A 28 -0.11 -2.19 13.93
C LYS A 28 0.87 -2.57 15.05
N LYS A 29 1.20 -3.85 15.20
CA LYS A 29 2.22 -4.31 16.17
C LYS A 29 3.64 -4.16 15.62
N ASP A 30 3.79 -3.96 14.31
CA ASP A 30 5.09 -3.70 13.69
C ASP A 30 5.46 -2.22 13.87
N GLY A 31 6.43 -1.94 14.74
CA GLY A 31 6.89 -0.59 15.03
C GLY A 31 7.54 0.14 13.85
N ARG A 32 7.68 -0.50 12.68
CA ARG A 32 8.20 0.13 11.46
C ARG A 32 7.10 0.80 10.63
N ILE A 33 5.84 0.39 10.78
CA ILE A 33 4.70 0.91 10.03
C ILE A 33 4.24 2.22 10.68
N ALA A 34 4.55 3.34 10.04
CA ALA A 34 4.17 4.69 10.45
C ALA A 34 2.73 5.02 10.05
N LYS A 35 2.36 4.60 8.83
CA LYS A 35 1.07 4.85 8.21
C LYS A 35 0.53 3.55 7.66
N LEU A 36 -0.75 3.28 7.94
CA LEU A 36 -1.47 2.13 7.42
C LEU A 36 -2.74 2.63 6.76
N ARG A 37 -2.86 2.42 5.44
CA ARG A 37 -4.07 2.69 4.67
C ARG A 37 -4.67 1.37 4.20
N ASP A 38 -5.98 1.33 4.08
CA ASP A 38 -6.72 0.15 3.64
C ASP A 38 -7.79 0.53 2.63
N PHE A 39 -7.99 -0.34 1.64
CA PHE A 39 -8.93 -0.18 0.55
C PHE A 39 -9.68 -1.50 0.36
N GLN A 40 -10.99 -1.41 0.18
CA GLN A 40 -11.84 -2.58 -0.12
C GLN A 40 -12.06 -2.79 -1.61
N ASP A 41 -11.39 -2.00 -2.44
CA ASP A 41 -11.61 -1.96 -3.87
C ASP A 41 -10.29 -1.55 -4.55
N GLY A 42 -9.88 -2.32 -5.56
CA GLY A 42 -8.65 -2.09 -6.30
C GLY A 42 -8.67 -0.80 -7.12
N GLU A 43 -9.83 -0.38 -7.63
CA GLU A 43 -9.98 0.84 -8.41
C GLU A 43 -9.79 2.07 -7.50
N LEU A 44 -10.39 2.07 -6.31
CA LEU A 44 -10.18 3.15 -5.32
C LEU A 44 -8.71 3.27 -4.93
N ALA A 45 -8.02 2.14 -4.74
CA ALA A 45 -6.59 2.15 -4.44
C ALA A 45 -5.75 2.72 -5.61
N LEU A 46 -6.08 2.38 -6.86
CA LEU A 46 -5.40 2.95 -8.04
C LEU A 46 -5.66 4.45 -8.18
N GLN A 47 -6.89 4.90 -7.96
CA GLN A 47 -7.24 6.32 -8.02
C GLN A 47 -6.42 7.11 -6.99
N GLU A 48 -6.34 6.61 -5.76
CA GLU A 48 -5.53 7.24 -4.71
C GLU A 48 -4.04 7.27 -5.07
N LEU A 49 -3.49 6.19 -5.63
CA LEU A 49 -2.11 6.16 -6.12
C LEU A 49 -1.87 7.24 -7.18
N GLN A 50 -2.78 7.39 -8.14
CA GLN A 50 -2.69 8.40 -9.19
C GLN A 50 -2.75 9.82 -8.62
N THR A 51 -3.64 10.08 -7.66
CA THR A 51 -3.72 11.37 -6.96
C THR A 51 -2.42 11.69 -6.20
N LEU A 52 -1.83 10.70 -5.55
CA LEU A 52 -0.60 10.84 -4.77
C LEU A 52 0.68 10.75 -5.61
N SER A 53 0.58 10.54 -6.93
CA SER A 53 1.74 10.35 -7.81
C SER A 53 2.77 11.51 -7.76
N SER A 54 2.34 12.71 -7.37
CA SER A 54 3.20 13.88 -7.19
C SER A 54 3.83 13.99 -5.78
N ASP A 55 3.32 13.25 -4.80
CA ASP A 55 3.77 13.25 -3.41
C ASP A 55 4.38 11.90 -3.02
N ARG A 56 5.70 11.78 -3.19
CA ARG A 56 6.42 10.52 -3.03
C ARG A 56 6.41 9.96 -1.60
N GLU A 57 6.27 10.80 -0.59
CA GLU A 57 6.22 10.35 0.81
C GLU A 57 4.90 9.64 1.11
N GLU A 58 3.83 10.03 0.40
CA GLU A 58 2.49 9.49 0.57
C GLU A 58 2.21 8.21 -0.24
N LEU A 59 3.09 7.87 -1.18
CA LEU A 59 3.05 6.57 -1.86
C LEU A 59 3.37 5.42 -0.88
N PRO A 60 2.78 4.22 -1.07
CA PRO A 60 3.11 3.06 -0.26
C PRO A 60 4.56 2.61 -0.46
N ASP A 61 5.23 2.20 0.62
CA ASP A 61 6.47 1.43 0.58
C ASP A 61 6.19 -0.05 0.30
N ALA A 62 5.02 -0.54 0.74
CA ALA A 62 4.56 -1.89 0.50
C ALA A 62 3.03 -1.92 0.39
N ILE A 63 2.53 -2.82 -0.46
CA ILE A 63 1.11 -3.10 -0.63
C ILE A 63 0.90 -4.60 -0.35
N LEU A 64 0.00 -4.93 0.57
CA LEU A 64 -0.58 -6.26 0.66
C LEU A 64 -1.87 -6.26 -0.14
N LEU A 65 -1.90 -7.05 -1.22
CA LEU A 65 -2.96 -7.05 -2.23
C LEU A 65 -3.62 -8.43 -2.27
N ASP A 66 -4.94 -8.46 -2.11
CA ASP A 66 -5.74 -9.64 -2.44
C ASP A 66 -5.86 -9.79 -3.97
N ILE A 67 -5.87 -11.04 -4.41
CA ILE A 67 -5.99 -11.38 -5.82
C ILE A 67 -7.46 -11.56 -6.22
N ASN A 68 -8.29 -12.10 -5.34
CA ASN A 68 -9.64 -12.55 -5.69
C ASN A 68 -10.71 -11.53 -5.29
N MET A 69 -10.54 -10.28 -5.74
CA MET A 69 -11.50 -9.21 -5.50
C MET A 69 -12.57 -9.11 -6.61
N PRO A 70 -13.80 -8.68 -6.29
CA PRO A 70 -14.84 -8.41 -7.28
C PRO A 70 -14.52 -7.16 -8.12
N PHE A 71 -15.11 -7.09 -9.32
CA PHE A 71 -14.99 -5.99 -10.30
C PHE A 71 -13.58 -5.77 -10.89
N MET A 72 -12.59 -5.49 -10.02
CA MET A 72 -11.18 -5.41 -10.35
C MET A 72 -10.40 -6.40 -9.50
N ASP A 73 -9.92 -7.47 -10.14
CA ASP A 73 -9.07 -8.45 -9.46
C ASP A 73 -7.64 -7.90 -9.24
N GLY A 74 -6.87 -8.58 -8.38
CA GLY A 74 -5.52 -8.14 -8.05
C GLY A 74 -4.55 -8.18 -9.24
N TRP A 75 -4.82 -9.00 -10.27
CA TRP A 75 -3.99 -9.02 -11.48
C TRP A 75 -4.26 -7.80 -12.36
N GLN A 76 -5.53 -7.45 -12.54
CA GLN A 76 -5.95 -6.23 -13.24
C GLN A 76 -5.40 -4.98 -12.54
N PHE A 77 -5.44 -4.94 -11.21
CA PHE A 77 -4.79 -3.90 -10.42
C PHE A 77 -3.29 -3.78 -10.76
N LEU A 78 -2.56 -4.91 -10.76
CA LEU A 78 -1.13 -4.92 -11.05
C LEU A 78 -0.80 -4.47 -12.48
N ASP A 79 -1.65 -4.82 -13.45
CA ASP A 79 -1.47 -4.40 -14.84
C ASP A 79 -1.66 -2.89 -15.01
N GLU A 80 -2.67 -2.30 -14.38
CA GLU A 80 -2.85 -0.84 -14.37
C GLU A 80 -1.77 -0.12 -13.56
N PHE A 81 -1.37 -0.68 -12.42
CA PHE A 81 -0.29 -0.16 -11.60
C PHE A 81 1.03 -0.04 -12.37
N LYS A 82 1.37 -1.05 -13.19
CA LYS A 82 2.59 -1.06 -14.01
C LYS A 82 2.59 -0.03 -15.14
N LYS A 83 1.42 0.32 -15.68
CA LYS A 83 1.30 1.32 -16.76
C LYS A 83 1.63 2.74 -16.29
N SER A 84 1.53 2.98 -14.99
CA SER A 84 1.71 4.31 -14.39
C SER A 84 3.20 4.67 -14.26
N LYS A 85 3.64 5.65 -15.05
CA LYS A 85 5.01 6.20 -15.00
C LYS A 85 5.15 7.16 -13.80
N GLY A 86 5.51 6.65 -12.62
CA GLY A 86 5.79 7.51 -11.47
C GLY A 86 5.95 6.77 -10.13
N PHE A 87 5.20 5.70 -9.93
CA PHE A 87 5.17 4.97 -8.65
C PHE A 87 6.52 4.33 -8.29
N TRP A 88 7.23 3.82 -9.30
CA TRP A 88 8.52 3.16 -9.14
C TRP A 88 9.69 4.08 -8.73
N GLN A 89 9.45 5.40 -8.61
CA GLN A 89 10.48 6.38 -8.30
C GLN A 89 10.60 6.69 -6.81
N LYS A 90 9.82 6.03 -5.95
CA LYS A 90 10.05 6.05 -4.51
C LYS A 90 11.38 5.34 -4.25
N ARG A 91 12.44 6.12 -3.99
CA ARG A 91 13.74 5.57 -3.64
C ARG A 91 13.59 4.83 -2.32
N LEU A 92 13.88 3.54 -2.30
CA LEU A 92 14.13 2.84 -1.04
C LEU A 92 15.23 3.64 -0.31
N PRO A 93 15.06 3.97 0.99
CA PRO A 93 16.11 4.64 1.74
C PRO A 93 17.43 3.91 1.52
N SER A 94 18.49 4.66 1.21
CA SER A 94 19.84 4.15 0.96
C SER A 94 20.43 3.58 2.25
N LEU A 95 19.95 2.40 2.65
CA LEU A 95 20.37 1.65 3.83
C LEU A 95 20.35 0.15 3.53
N TRP A 96 20.81 -0.19 2.32
CA TRP A 96 21.47 -1.43 1.96
C TRP A 96 22.76 -1.06 1.23
#